data_AF-A0A1Y5SY94-F1
#
_entry.id   AF-A0A1Y5SY94-F1
#
_cell.length_a   1.000
_cell.length_b   1.000
_cell.length_c   1.000
_cell.angle_alpha   90.00
_cell.angle_beta   90.00
_cell.angle_gamma   90.00
#
_symmetry.space_group_name_H-M   'P 1'
#
loop_
_entity.id
_entity.type
_entity.pdbx_description
1 polymer ?
#
loop_
_entity_poly.entity_id
_entity_poly.type
_entity_poly.pdbx_seq_one_letter_code
_entity_poly.pdbx_strand_id
1 'polypeptide(L)'
;MIDDTPLIDMQRLAEMRDDFGAEILPELHALFVSEAAVLVERIGAEDGADLVPLVHTLKGSAQTMGMARLVLVCKQAETALHEGRKTDPAMIAHLVEQSADAFAGECGCQIRNSDKIGSAVMSR
;
A
#
# COMPACT_ATOMS: atom_id res chain seq x y z
N MET A 1 -6.39 12.66 -11.63
CA MET A 1 -4.95 12.43 -11.80
C MET A 1 -4.55 11.38 -10.78
N ILE A 2 -4.33 10.14 -11.21
CA ILE A 2 -3.91 9.02 -10.33
C ILE A 2 -2.37 8.96 -10.25
N ASP A 3 -1.68 9.60 -11.22
CA ASP A 3 -0.22 9.50 -11.39
C ASP A 3 0.59 10.27 -10.33
N ASP A 4 0.01 11.27 -9.67
CA ASP A 4 0.69 12.02 -8.60
C ASP A 4 0.51 11.39 -7.21
N THR A 5 -0.31 10.34 -7.08
CA THR A 5 -0.55 9.70 -5.77
C THR A 5 0.58 8.70 -5.48
N PRO A 6 1.33 8.87 -4.37
CA PRO A 6 2.40 7.95 -4.03
C PRO A 6 1.85 6.55 -3.72
N LEU A 7 2.64 5.51 -3.97
CA LEU A 7 2.28 4.14 -3.60
C LEU A 7 2.07 4.00 -2.09
N ILE A 8 2.95 4.64 -1.32
CA ILE A 8 2.95 4.64 0.15
C ILE A 8 2.94 6.06 0.66
N ASP A 9 2.09 6.31 1.65
CA ASP A 9 2.11 7.50 2.47
C ASP A 9 3.25 7.39 3.49
N MET A 10 4.37 8.04 3.18
CA MET A 10 5.56 8.04 4.03
C MET A 10 5.34 8.75 5.37
N GLN A 11 4.38 9.69 5.43
CA GLN A 11 4.01 10.30 6.69
C GLN A 11 3.31 9.27 7.58
N ARG A 12 2.34 8.53 7.01
CA ARG A 12 1.65 7.47 7.75
C ARG A 12 2.58 6.37 8.22
N LEU A 13 3.54 5.96 7.38
CA LEU A 13 4.56 4.98 7.75
C LEU A 13 5.45 5.48 8.90
N ALA A 14 5.80 6.77 8.91
CA ALA A 14 6.55 7.37 10.00
C ALA A 14 5.75 7.39 11.30
N GLU A 15 4.47 7.77 11.26
CA GLU A 15 3.57 7.71 12.42
C GLU A 15 3.47 6.28 12.98
N MET A 16 3.27 5.28 12.13
CA MET A 16 3.20 3.88 12.57
C MET A 16 4.50 3.43 13.25
N ARG A 17 5.65 3.86 12.73
CA ARG A 17 6.95 3.57 13.34
C ARG A 17 7.10 4.23 14.70
N ASP A 18 6.63 5.47 14.85
CA ASP A 18 6.72 6.23 16.09
C ASP A 18 5.73 5.70 17.15
N ASP A 19 4.54 5.25 16.73
CA ASP A 19 3.48 4.73 17.60
C ASP A 19 3.73 3.30 18.07
N PHE A 20 4.19 2.41 17.18
CA PHE A 20 4.26 0.96 17.43
C PHE A 20 5.69 0.39 17.40
N GLY A 21 6.69 1.16 16.97
CA GLY A 21 8.06 0.68 16.76
C GLY A 21 8.31 0.18 15.34
N ALA A 22 9.57 0.19 14.90
CA ALA A 22 9.95 -0.27 13.57
C ALA A 22 9.93 -1.81 13.44
N GLU A 23 10.11 -2.50 14.56
CA GLU A 23 10.21 -3.95 14.69
C GLU A 23 8.89 -4.67 14.39
N ILE A 24 7.75 -4.02 14.59
CA ILE A 24 6.43 -4.61 14.38
C ILE A 24 5.91 -4.37 12.96
N LEU A 25 6.48 -3.42 12.22
CA LEU A 25 6.07 -3.11 10.84
C LEU A 25 6.14 -4.33 9.91
N PRO A 26 7.17 -5.19 9.95
CA PRO A 26 7.21 -6.40 9.14
C PRO A 26 6.09 -7.39 9.48
N GLU A 27 5.72 -7.51 10.76
CA GLU A 27 4.63 -8.40 11.20
C GLU A 27 3.26 -7.88 10.74
N LEU A 28 3.01 -6.58 10.91
CA LEU A 28 1.81 -5.92 10.41
C LEU A 28 1.73 -6.04 8.89
N HIS A 29 2.84 -5.85 8.19
CA HIS A 29 2.93 -5.98 6.74
C HIS A 29 2.61 -7.39 6.27
N ALA A 30 3.18 -8.41 6.93
CA ALA A 30 2.88 -9.81 6.62
C ALA A 30 1.38 -10.14 6.81
N LEU A 31 0.77 -9.62 7.88
CA LEU A 31 -0.66 -9.77 8.12
C LEU A 31 -1.48 -9.11 7.01
N PHE A 32 -1.17 -7.86 6.66
CA PHE A 32 -1.81 -7.14 5.56
C PHE A 32 -1.71 -7.91 4.24
N VAL A 33 -0.52 -8.37 3.85
CA VAL A 33 -0.33 -9.11 2.59
C VAL A 33 -1.17 -10.40 2.57
N SER A 34 -1.22 -11.11 3.70
CA SER A 34 -2.00 -12.34 3.80
C SER A 34 -3.51 -12.08 3.67
N GLU A 35 -4.03 -11.04 4.32
CA GLU A 35 -5.44 -10.65 4.23
C GLU A 35 -5.78 -10.11 2.84
N ALA A 36 -4.93 -9.26 2.28
CA ALA A 36 -5.12 -8.65 0.99
C ALA A 36 -5.13 -9.71 -0.13
N ALA A 37 -4.30 -10.75 -0.05
CA ALA A 37 -4.32 -11.86 -0.99
C ALA A 37 -5.68 -12.58 -1.01
N VAL A 38 -6.23 -12.89 0.17
CA VAL A 38 -7.56 -13.52 0.29
C VAL A 38 -8.65 -12.60 -0.25
N LEU A 39 -8.57 -11.29 0.02
CA LEU A 39 -9.54 -10.32 -0.49
C LEU A 39 -9.47 -10.20 -2.01
N VAL A 40 -8.27 -10.14 -2.58
CA VAL A 40 -8.06 -10.05 -4.03
C VAL A 40 -8.58 -11.30 -4.74
N GLU A 41 -8.33 -12.49 -4.20
CA GLU A 41 -8.87 -13.74 -4.74
C GLU A 41 -10.40 -13.70 -4.78
N ARG A 42 -11.03 -13.26 -3.69
CA ARG A 42 -12.49 -13.11 -3.61
C ARG A 42 -13.02 -12.04 -4.57
N ILE A 43 -12.32 -10.90 -4.71
CA ILE A 43 -12.68 -9.83 -5.66
C ILE A 43 -12.57 -10.34 -7.11
N GLY A 44 -11.67 -11.28 -7.40
CA GLY A 44 -11.57 -11.91 -8.72
C GLY A 44 -12.62 -12.98 -9.00
N ALA A 45 -13.25 -13.55 -7.97
CA ALA A 45 -14.22 -14.63 -8.07
C ALA A 45 -15.68 -14.16 -7.99
N GLU A 46 -15.94 -13.02 -7.34
CA GLU A 46 -17.27 -12.44 -7.16
C GLU A 46 -17.57 -11.39 -8.26
N ASP A 47 -18.85 -11.20 -8.56
CA ASP A 47 -19.32 -10.21 -9.54
C ASP A 47 -20.42 -9.32 -8.95
N GLY A 48 -20.53 -8.09 -9.45
CA GLY A 48 -21.67 -7.22 -9.15
C GLY A 48 -21.65 -6.66 -7.72
N ALA A 49 -22.80 -6.78 -7.02
CA ALA A 49 -23.02 -6.07 -5.75
C ALA A 49 -22.15 -6.57 -4.59
N ASP A 50 -21.73 -7.85 -4.63
CA ASP A 50 -20.92 -8.48 -3.58
C ASP A 50 -19.46 -8.02 -3.59
N LEU A 51 -19.02 -7.33 -4.65
CA LEU A 51 -17.69 -6.73 -4.75
C LEU A 51 -17.53 -5.49 -3.86
N VAL A 52 -18.59 -4.71 -3.66
CA VAL A 52 -18.53 -3.47 -2.87
C VAL A 52 -17.99 -3.71 -1.46
N PRO A 53 -18.53 -4.64 -0.64
CA PRO A 53 -18.01 -4.89 0.70
C PRO A 53 -16.58 -5.46 0.70
N LEU A 54 -16.18 -6.21 -0.33
CA LEU A 54 -14.81 -6.72 -0.44
C LEU A 54 -13.81 -5.60 -0.71
N VAL A 55 -14.11 -4.74 -1.69
CA VAL A 55 -13.28 -3.56 -2.02
C VAL A 55 -13.24 -2.59 -0.85
N HIS A 56 -14.35 -2.43 -0.11
CA HIS A 56 -14.41 -1.62 1.11
C HIS A 56 -13.46 -2.13 2.19
N THR A 57 -13.46 -3.45 2.41
CA THR A 57 -12.59 -4.09 3.40
C THR A 57 -11.12 -3.92 3.02
N LEU A 58 -10.78 -4.17 1.74
CA LEU A 58 -9.42 -3.99 1.23
C LEU A 58 -8.94 -2.54 1.39
N LYS A 59 -9.80 -1.56 1.08
CA LYS A 59 -9.51 -0.14 1.27
C LYS A 59 -9.18 0.19 2.73
N GLY A 60 -9.95 -0.34 3.68
CA GLY A 60 -9.71 -0.09 5.11
C GLY A 60 -8.38 -0.65 5.59
N SER A 61 -8.05 -1.87 5.15
CA SER A 61 -6.76 -2.50 5.45
C SER A 61 -5.59 -1.71 4.83
N ALA A 62 -5.72 -1.34 3.55
CA ALA A 62 -4.76 -0.51 2.82
C ALA A 62 -4.54 0.86 3.49
N GLN A 63 -5.61 1.50 3.97
CA GLN A 63 -5.54 2.80 4.65
C GLN A 63 -4.82 2.71 5.99
N THR A 64 -5.01 1.62 6.72
CA THR A 64 -4.34 1.39 8.01
C THR A 64 -2.83 1.36 7.82
N MET A 65 -2.37 0.72 6.74
CA MET A 65 -0.96 0.53 6.40
C MET A 65 -0.33 1.70 5.62
N GLY A 66 -1.12 2.71 5.24
CA GLY A 66 -0.64 3.85 4.44
C GLY A 66 -0.47 3.59 2.95
N MET A 67 -1.14 2.59 2.37
CA MET A 67 -1.07 2.28 0.93
C MET A 67 -1.90 3.26 0.10
N ALA A 68 -1.46 4.52 0.00
CA ALA A 68 -2.25 5.65 -0.50
C ALA A 68 -2.82 5.44 -1.90
N ARG A 69 -2.03 4.92 -2.85
CA ARG A 69 -2.51 4.65 -4.22
C ARG A 69 -3.57 3.56 -4.25
N LEU A 70 -3.38 2.50 -3.46
CA LEU A 70 -4.36 1.41 -3.34
C LEU A 70 -5.68 1.93 -2.75
N VAL A 71 -5.63 2.75 -1.69
CA VAL A 71 -6.83 3.38 -1.11
C VAL A 71 -7.59 4.21 -2.13
N LEU A 72 -6.88 5.00 -2.95
CA LEU A 72 -7.51 5.82 -3.99
C LEU A 72 -8.21 4.94 -5.04
N VAL A 73 -7.55 3.89 -5.51
CA VAL A 73 -8.12 2.98 -6.52
C VAL A 73 -9.30 2.20 -5.96
N CYS A 74 -9.23 1.69 -4.73
CA CYS A 74 -10.37 1.05 -4.09
C CYS A 74 -11.57 2.01 -3.93
N LYS A 75 -11.33 3.28 -3.57
CA LYS A 75 -12.39 4.30 -3.50
C LYS A 75 -13.05 4.58 -4.86
N GLN A 76 -12.27 4.60 -5.93
CA GLN A 76 -12.77 4.75 -7.29
C GLN A 76 -13.56 3.51 -7.73
N ALA A 77 -13.08 2.31 -7.41
CA ALA A 77 -13.76 1.05 -7.67
C ALA A 77 -15.09 0.96 -6.92
N GLU A 78 -15.16 1.32 -5.63
CA GLU A 78 -16.42 1.42 -4.88
C GLU A 78 -17.42 2.36 -5.56
N THR A 79 -16.95 3.54 -5.98
CA THR A 79 -17.79 4.54 -6.66
C THR A 79 -18.29 4.00 -8.00
N ALA A 80 -17.43 3.36 -8.79
CA ALA A 80 -17.79 2.75 -10.06
C ALA A 80 -18.83 1.63 -9.87
N LEU A 81 -18.63 0.75 -8.88
CA LEU A 81 -19.55 -0.35 -8.57
C LEU A 81 -20.93 0.17 -8.14
N HIS A 82 -20.99 1.23 -7.30
CA HIS A 82 -22.26 1.87 -6.93
C HIS A 82 -22.99 2.48 -8.13
N GLU A 83 -22.25 2.97 -9.12
CA GLU A 83 -22.80 3.50 -10.37
C GLU A 83 -23.11 2.39 -11.40
N GLY A 84 -22.96 1.11 -11.03
CA GLY A 84 -23.21 -0.05 -11.90
C GLY A 84 -22.14 -0.25 -12.98
N ARG A 85 -20.98 0.40 -12.86
CA ARG A 85 -19.82 0.18 -13.73
C ARG A 85 -18.98 -1.00 -13.23
N LYS A 86 -18.29 -1.64 -14.17
CA LYS A 86 -17.33 -2.71 -13.86
C LYS A 86 -16.05 -2.12 -13.29
N THR A 87 -15.48 -2.82 -12.31
CA THR A 87 -14.10 -2.63 -11.86
C THR A 87 -13.20 -3.68 -12.50
N ASP A 88 -11.89 -3.47 -12.46
CA ASP A 88 -10.89 -4.44 -12.91
C ASP A 88 -10.20 -5.07 -11.68
N PRO A 89 -10.59 -6.30 -11.28
CA PRO A 89 -9.95 -7.03 -10.19
C PRO A 89 -8.45 -7.23 -10.38
N ALA A 90 -7.98 -7.41 -11.63
CA ALA A 90 -6.57 -7.64 -11.90
C ALA A 90 -5.74 -6.37 -11.65
N MET A 91 -6.31 -5.20 -11.93
CA MET A 91 -5.69 -3.92 -11.57
C MET A 91 -5.54 -3.76 -10.05
N ILE A 92 -6.56 -4.16 -9.28
CA ILE A 92 -6.52 -4.10 -7.81
C ILE A 92 -5.45 -5.07 -7.27
N ALA A 93 -5.41 -6.30 -7.79
CA ALA A 93 -4.40 -7.30 -7.45
C ALA A 93 -2.97 -6.76 -7.66
N HIS A 94 -2.74 -6.20 -8.85
CA HIS A 94 -1.44 -5.65 -9.22
C HIS A 94 -1.00 -4.50 -8.31
N LEU A 95 -1.94 -3.63 -7.90
CA LEU A 95 -1.62 -2.53 -6.98
C LEU A 95 -1.34 -3.00 -5.55
N VAL A 96 -1.99 -4.07 -5.09
CA VAL A 96 -1.65 -4.70 -3.80
C VAL A 96 -0.20 -5.18 -3.82
N GLU A 97 0.19 -5.93 -4.85
CA GLU A 97 1.56 -6.43 -5.01
C GLU A 97 2.57 -5.27 -5.09
N GLN A 98 2.34 -4.26 -5.94
CA GLN A 98 3.23 -3.10 -6.04
C GLN A 98 3.40 -2.34 -4.72
N SER A 99 2.31 -2.19 -3.95
CA SER A 99 2.34 -1.45 -2.69
C SER A 99 3.05 -2.26 -1.60
N ALA A 100 2.87 -3.58 -1.58
CA ALA A 100 3.57 -4.49 -0.67
C ALA A 100 5.08 -4.52 -0.94
N ASP A 101 5.49 -4.61 -2.21
CA ASP A 101 6.90 -4.58 -2.59
C ASP A 101 7.56 -3.25 -2.22
N ALA A 102 6.87 -2.13 -2.46
CA ALA A 102 7.34 -0.81 -2.04
C ALA A 102 7.53 -0.75 -0.52
N PHE A 103 6.61 -1.32 0.26
CA PHE A 103 6.66 -1.27 1.73
C PHE A 103 7.81 -2.11 2.26
N ALA A 104 8.00 -3.29 1.71
CA ALA A 104 9.15 -4.15 2.02
C ALA A 104 10.49 -3.45 1.69
N GLY A 105 10.54 -2.68 0.59
CA GLY A 105 11.68 -1.83 0.24
C GLY A 105 12.00 -0.78 1.30
N GLU A 106 10.97 -0.11 1.83
CA GLU A 106 11.13 0.90 2.89
C GLU A 106 11.59 0.29 4.22
N CYS A 107 11.04 -0.86 4.62
CA CYS A 107 11.51 -1.59 5.81
C CYS A 107 12.94 -2.14 5.65
N GLY A 108 13.34 -2.52 4.43
CA GLY A 108 14.63 -3.12 4.14
C GLY A 108 15.78 -2.13 3.91
N CYS A 109 15.52 -0.88 3.52
CA CYS A 109 16.57 0.07 3.14
C CYS A 109 17.30 0.77 4.31
N GLN A 110 17.00 0.42 5.58
CA GLN A 110 17.68 1.00 6.75
C GLN A 110 19.21 0.80 6.77
N ILE A 111 19.81 0.10 5.80
CA ILE A 111 21.25 0.09 5.52
C ILE A 111 21.57 1.05 4.36
N ARG A 112 21.60 2.38 4.60
CA ARG A 112 22.42 3.40 3.89
C ARG A 112 22.02 4.83 4.29
N ASN A 113 22.27 5.21 5.53
CA ASN A 113 22.31 6.64 5.89
C ASN A 113 23.64 7.05 6.54
N SER A 114 24.78 6.59 5.96
CA SER A 114 26.12 6.94 6.44
C SER A 114 27.04 7.62 5.40
N ASP A 115 26.67 7.77 4.13
CA ASP A 115 27.63 8.19 3.08
C ASP A 115 27.42 9.60 2.50
N LYS A 116 26.86 10.55 3.25
CA LYS A 116 26.94 11.98 2.86
C LYS A 116 27.23 12.91 4.03
N ILE A 117 28.38 12.75 4.65
CA ILE A 117 29.13 13.91 5.15
C ILE A 117 30.22 14.19 4.12
N GLY A 118 29.94 15.13 3.23
CA GLY A 118 30.97 15.71 2.39
C GLY A 118 31.98 16.45 3.25
N SER A 119 33.27 16.18 3.04
CA SER A 119 34.30 17.20 3.14
C SER A 119 35.55 16.70 2.42
N ALA A 120 35.57 16.92 1.11
CA ALA A 120 36.80 16.94 0.35
C ALA A 120 37.59 18.19 0.78
N VAL A 121 38.56 18.03 1.67
CA VAL A 121 39.48 19.09 2.09
C VAL A 121 40.93 18.59 2.00
N MET A 122 41.71 19.39 1.27
CA MET A 122 43.17 19.44 1.10
C MET A 122 43.80 18.61 -0.04
N SER A 123 43.79 19.22 -1.22
CA SER A 123 44.99 19.25 -2.07
C SER A 123 46.15 19.90 -1.31
N ARG A 124 47.33 19.28 -1.38
CA ARG A 124 48.61 19.96 -1.27
C ARG A 124 49.62 19.29 -2.19
#